data_AF-A0A1Q3HA12-F1
#
_entry.id   AF-A0A1Q3HA12-F1
#
_cell.length_a   1.000
_cell.length_b   1.000
_cell.length_c   1.000
_cell.angle_alpha   90.00
_cell.angle_beta   90.00
_cell.angle_gamma   90.00
#
_symmetry.space_group_name_H-M   'P 1'
#
loop_
_entity.id
_entity.type
_entity.pdbx_description
1 polymer ?
#
loop_
_entity_poly.entity_id
_entity_poly.type
_entity_poly.pdbx_seq_one_letter_code
_entity_poly.pdbx_strand_id
1 'polypeptide(L)'
;MAEDTEDDELKAKRWAWWLTVSSRLEEASSWEFLWRLRVLWGTQGPTAKQAALLRQFIPEFKGRSITEVGEWLAGTAWKEWRMLFAVDARRLQQEAEARGFRVEAVQDGLDDPAVAHVRSLLQAHSEAHPEAARYWISFLPSFHEGGCILVTLGPGESLVSVASRAHHETVPVPDERGLRFLEELAAIDPLGVPGGNQIGLDGISLSCLVEERQGRREFSTWSPDPKHYPREHGFVWAVYQLAADAAREPATCRFLEEMFGYLNNNDERLPVKHFDEVPRRIRLFGSLSSMKAKALEALFASVSPDEPLLMDLSSFEGMGTSQYPLFARFHTRPGRTAWWVNKSATRHLLGAGIPRSHLHDTLDAARAALLDASRGG
;
A
#
# COMPACT_ATOMS: atom_id res chain seq x y z
N MET A 1 14.34 -36.15 17.06
CA MET A 1 15.36 -35.12 17.38
C MET A 1 16.08 -34.67 16.10
N ALA A 2 15.35 -34.24 15.08
CA ALA A 2 15.90 -33.74 13.82
C ALA A 2 15.28 -32.40 13.40
N GLU A 3 14.41 -31.81 14.23
CA GLU A 3 13.68 -30.57 13.92
C GLU A 3 14.45 -29.30 14.35
N ASP A 4 15.47 -29.38 15.20
CA ASP A 4 16.22 -28.19 15.67
C ASP A 4 17.34 -27.73 14.71
N THR A 5 17.88 -28.62 13.87
CA THR A 5 19.03 -28.29 13.01
C THR A 5 18.68 -27.43 11.79
N GLU A 6 17.44 -27.49 11.33
CA GLU A 6 16.99 -26.73 10.15
C GLU A 6 16.75 -25.24 10.49
N ASP A 7 16.32 -24.96 11.73
CA ASP A 7 16.14 -23.62 12.28
C ASP A 7 17.49 -22.89 12.46
N ASP A 8 18.52 -23.60 12.92
CA ASP A 8 19.86 -23.04 13.10
C ASP A 8 20.55 -22.66 11.77
N GLU A 9 20.35 -23.45 10.71
CA GLU A 9 20.90 -23.14 9.38
C GLU A 9 20.23 -21.91 8.77
N LEU A 10 18.91 -21.76 8.95
CA LEU A 10 18.14 -20.62 8.46
C LEU A 10 18.54 -19.33 9.20
N LYS A 11 18.68 -19.39 10.53
CA LYS A 11 19.23 -18.30 11.36
C LYS A 11 20.65 -17.94 10.95
N ALA A 12 21.51 -18.93 10.67
CA ALA A 12 22.88 -18.70 10.23
C ALA A 12 22.95 -18.04 8.85
N LYS A 13 22.11 -18.45 7.89
CA LYS A 13 22.00 -17.82 6.56
C LYS A 13 21.54 -16.37 6.66
N ARG A 14 20.56 -16.10 7.52
CA ARG A 14 20.06 -14.75 7.83
C ARG A 14 21.17 -13.88 8.42
N TRP A 15 21.97 -14.44 9.33
CA TRP A 15 23.12 -13.76 9.93
C TRP A 15 24.26 -13.52 8.93
N ALA A 16 24.55 -14.48 8.05
CA ALA A 16 25.58 -14.37 7.02
C ALA A 16 25.22 -13.36 5.92
N TRP A 17 23.96 -13.35 5.47
CA TRP A 17 23.42 -12.32 4.59
C TRP A 17 23.56 -10.94 5.28
N TRP A 18 23.12 -10.84 6.54
CA TRP A 18 23.21 -9.61 7.35
C TRP A 18 24.65 -9.08 7.50
N LEU A 19 25.65 -9.96 7.61
CA LEU A 19 27.08 -9.61 7.66
C LEU A 19 27.66 -9.16 6.29
N THR A 20 27.06 -9.60 5.19
CA THR A 20 27.58 -9.33 3.83
C THR A 20 27.17 -7.95 3.33
N VAL A 21 26.00 -7.46 3.73
CA VAL A 21 25.49 -6.14 3.29
C VAL A 21 26.07 -4.98 4.12
N SER A 22 26.68 -5.24 5.29
CA SER A 22 26.94 -4.27 6.38
C SER A 22 28.25 -3.43 6.33
N SER A 23 28.89 -3.17 5.17
CA SER A 23 30.24 -2.55 5.15
C SER A 23 30.37 -1.06 4.77
N ARG A 24 29.31 -0.23 4.70
CA ARG A 24 29.46 1.21 4.37
C ARG A 24 28.58 2.12 5.22
N LEU A 25 29.16 3.30 5.51
CA LEU A 25 28.91 4.20 6.63
C LEU A 25 27.93 5.36 6.35
N GLU A 26 27.20 5.67 7.42
CA GLU A 26 26.91 6.95 8.10
C GLU A 26 26.17 8.15 7.46
N GLU A 27 25.30 8.67 8.34
CA GLU A 27 24.61 9.96 8.41
C GLU A 27 23.38 10.23 7.52
N ALA A 28 22.19 10.08 8.11
CA ALA A 28 21.07 11.01 7.97
C ALA A 28 19.96 10.71 9.00
N SER A 29 19.69 11.65 9.92
CA SER A 29 18.51 11.61 10.80
C SER A 29 17.88 12.98 10.94
N SER A 30 16.71 13.17 10.34
CA SER A 30 15.74 14.15 10.84
C SER A 30 14.36 13.76 10.33
N TRP A 31 13.59 13.11 11.20
CA TRP A 31 12.16 12.90 11.06
C TRP A 31 11.45 14.25 10.92
N GLU A 32 11.21 14.70 9.71
CA GLU A 32 10.70 16.04 9.49
C GLU A 32 9.44 16.00 8.63
N PHE A 33 8.35 15.71 9.37
CA PHE A 33 6.89 15.79 9.14
C PHE A 33 6.37 16.28 7.80
N LEU A 34 5.18 15.79 7.43
CA LEU A 34 4.39 16.34 6.34
C LEU A 34 3.61 17.57 6.82
N TRP A 35 3.92 18.72 6.26
CA TRP A 35 3.28 19.99 6.57
C TRP A 35 2.23 20.31 5.52
N ARG A 36 1.12 20.88 6.00
CA ARG A 36 0.28 21.75 5.18
C ARG A 36 0.79 23.17 5.33
N LEU A 37 1.15 23.78 4.20
CA LEU A 37 1.51 25.17 4.13
C LEU A 37 0.41 25.91 3.37
N ARG A 38 -0.30 26.81 4.04
CA ARG A 38 -1.28 27.67 3.41
C ARG A 38 -0.73 29.09 3.31
N VAL A 39 -0.46 29.55 2.10
CA VAL A 39 -0.01 30.93 1.83
C VAL A 39 -1.23 31.77 1.50
N LEU A 40 -1.45 32.84 2.25
CA LEU A 40 -2.62 33.71 2.15
C LEU A 40 -2.26 35.04 1.49
N TRP A 41 -3.14 35.55 0.64
CA TRP A 41 -3.01 36.87 0.00
C TRP A 41 -4.23 37.78 0.16
N GLY A 42 -5.30 37.31 0.80
CA GLY A 42 -6.39 38.15 1.33
C GLY A 42 -7.47 38.60 0.35
N THR A 43 -7.32 38.31 -0.95
CA THR A 43 -8.27 38.67 -2.03
C THR A 43 -8.68 37.43 -2.83
N GLN A 44 -9.77 37.50 -3.61
CA GLN A 44 -10.26 36.42 -4.49
C GLN A 44 -9.34 36.20 -5.71
N GLY A 45 -8.12 35.79 -5.45
CA GLY A 45 -7.01 35.66 -6.39
C GLY A 45 -5.83 36.56 -6.02
N PRO A 46 -4.59 36.16 -6.34
CA PRO A 46 -3.41 36.98 -6.07
C PRO A 46 -3.37 38.18 -7.03
N THR A 47 -2.89 39.32 -6.54
CA THR A 47 -2.53 40.47 -7.40
C THR A 47 -1.40 40.09 -8.37
N ALA A 48 -1.23 40.83 -9.46
CA ALA A 48 -0.12 40.63 -10.39
C ALA A 48 1.26 40.63 -9.70
N LYS A 49 1.43 41.50 -8.68
CA LYS A 49 2.63 41.54 -7.84
C LYS A 49 2.81 40.25 -7.04
N GLN A 50 1.75 39.76 -6.39
CA GLN A 50 1.80 38.50 -5.63
C GLN A 50 2.05 37.30 -6.54
N ALA A 51 1.38 37.21 -7.70
CA ALA A 51 1.63 36.17 -8.69
C ALA A 51 3.09 36.20 -9.19
N ALA A 52 3.67 37.38 -9.41
CA ALA A 52 5.08 37.52 -9.75
C ALA A 52 6.02 37.02 -8.63
N LEU A 53 5.69 37.27 -7.36
CA LEU A 53 6.46 36.78 -6.21
C LEU A 53 6.36 35.27 -6.04
N LEU A 54 5.15 34.69 -6.16
CA LEU A 54 4.93 33.24 -6.05
C LEU A 54 5.79 32.45 -7.05
N ARG A 55 5.93 32.95 -8.29
CA ARG A 55 6.77 32.36 -9.35
C ARG A 55 8.26 32.24 -8.99
N GLN A 56 8.75 33.03 -8.04
CA GLN A 56 10.17 33.06 -7.70
C GLN A 56 10.59 31.89 -6.81
N PHE A 57 9.67 31.31 -6.06
CA PHE A 57 10.00 30.41 -4.97
C PHE A 57 9.16 29.12 -4.96
N ILE A 58 8.03 29.10 -5.67
CA ILE A 58 7.22 27.90 -5.85
C ILE A 58 7.61 27.21 -7.17
N PRO A 59 8.18 25.99 -7.12
CA PRO A 59 8.62 25.27 -8.31
C PRO A 59 7.53 25.09 -9.37
N GLU A 60 6.29 24.82 -8.97
CA GLU A 60 5.13 24.59 -9.86
C GLU A 60 4.78 25.80 -10.75
N PHE A 61 5.14 27.00 -10.30
CA PHE A 61 4.88 28.25 -11.03
C PHE A 61 6.10 28.72 -11.81
N LYS A 62 7.25 28.07 -11.66
CA LYS A 62 8.48 28.42 -12.37
C LYS A 62 8.24 28.21 -13.87
N GLY A 63 8.47 29.24 -14.67
CA GLY A 63 8.26 29.22 -16.12
C GLY A 63 6.85 29.56 -16.60
N ARG A 64 5.83 29.58 -15.72
CA ARG A 64 4.49 30.12 -16.06
C ARG A 64 4.52 31.63 -16.15
N SER A 65 3.61 32.25 -16.90
CA SER A 65 3.40 33.70 -16.94
C SER A 65 2.68 34.21 -15.67
N ILE A 66 2.73 35.52 -15.43
CA ILE A 66 2.00 36.13 -14.30
C ILE A 66 0.49 35.93 -14.45
N THR A 67 -0.02 36.06 -15.69
CA THR A 67 -1.44 35.88 -16.01
C THR A 67 -1.91 34.45 -15.73
N GLU A 68 -1.18 33.44 -16.22
CA GLU A 68 -1.53 32.03 -15.99
C GLU A 68 -1.55 31.66 -14.49
N VAL A 69 -0.61 32.19 -13.71
CA VAL A 69 -0.61 31.96 -12.25
C VAL A 69 -1.79 32.67 -11.59
N GLY A 70 -2.12 33.89 -12.02
CA GLY A 70 -3.29 34.64 -11.55
C GLY A 70 -4.60 33.92 -11.85
N GLU A 71 -4.77 33.43 -13.08
CA GLU A 71 -5.93 32.65 -13.51
C GLU A 71 -6.05 31.32 -12.78
N TRP A 72 -4.93 30.60 -12.60
CA TRP A 72 -4.94 29.32 -11.90
C TRP A 72 -5.34 29.46 -10.43
N LEU A 73 -5.04 30.60 -9.81
CA LEU A 73 -5.36 30.89 -8.41
C LEU A 73 -6.60 31.80 -8.27
N ALA A 74 -7.29 32.12 -9.36
CA ALA A 74 -8.47 32.98 -9.34
C ALA A 74 -9.59 32.35 -8.50
N GLY A 75 -10.32 33.18 -7.75
CA GLY A 75 -11.40 32.71 -6.87
C GLY A 75 -10.93 32.02 -5.58
N THR A 76 -9.64 32.12 -5.24
CA THR A 76 -9.10 31.62 -3.96
C THR A 76 -8.37 32.72 -3.19
N ALA A 77 -8.52 32.75 -1.87
CA ALA A 77 -7.82 33.69 -0.99
C ALA A 77 -6.46 33.19 -0.49
N TRP A 78 -6.14 31.95 -0.85
CA TRP A 78 -5.00 31.20 -0.38
C TRP A 78 -4.66 30.07 -1.35
N LYS A 79 -3.42 29.60 -1.30
CA LYS A 79 -3.00 28.31 -1.85
C LYS A 79 -2.49 27.45 -0.71
N GLU A 80 -2.96 26.21 -0.66
CA GLU A 80 -2.48 25.21 0.28
C GLU A 80 -1.63 24.21 -0.49
N TRP A 81 -0.40 24.04 -0.02
CA TRP A 81 0.42 22.90 -0.36
C TRP A 81 0.27 21.91 0.78
N ARG A 82 -0.06 20.67 0.43
CA ARG A 82 -0.16 19.57 1.39
C ARG A 82 1.09 18.71 1.27
N MET A 83 1.39 17.98 2.34
CA MET A 83 2.40 16.92 2.32
C MET A 83 3.81 17.39 1.96
N LEU A 84 4.21 18.57 2.45
CA LEU A 84 5.57 19.06 2.31
C LEU A 84 6.47 18.47 3.42
N PHE A 85 7.65 17.96 3.09
CA PHE A 85 8.66 17.65 4.11
C PHE A 85 8.99 18.90 4.95
N ALA A 86 9.36 18.78 6.23
CA ALA A 86 9.55 19.97 7.06
C ALA A 86 10.68 20.88 6.57
N VAL A 87 11.71 20.35 5.90
CA VAL A 87 12.76 21.17 5.28
C VAL A 87 12.16 22.02 4.14
N ASP A 88 11.37 21.42 3.26
CA ASP A 88 10.71 22.14 2.17
C ASP A 88 9.61 23.08 2.68
N ALA A 89 8.84 22.65 3.68
CA ALA A 89 7.80 23.44 4.31
C ALA A 89 8.40 24.67 4.99
N ARG A 90 9.48 24.52 5.75
CA ARG A 90 10.21 25.64 6.36
C ARG A 90 10.84 26.54 5.31
N ARG A 91 11.47 25.98 4.28
CA ARG A 91 12.04 26.76 3.18
C ARG A 91 10.96 27.60 2.49
N LEU A 92 9.84 26.97 2.10
CA LEU A 92 8.71 27.64 1.46
C LEU A 92 8.04 28.65 2.40
N GLN A 93 7.91 28.33 3.69
CA GLN A 93 7.40 29.25 4.70
C GLN A 93 8.28 30.50 4.78
N GLN A 94 9.58 30.33 4.99
CA GLN A 94 10.54 31.42 5.09
C GLN A 94 10.56 32.25 3.80
N GLU A 95 10.56 31.61 2.64
CA GLU A 95 10.54 32.28 1.34
C GLU A 95 9.25 33.07 1.10
N ALA A 96 8.10 32.56 1.54
CA ALA A 96 6.81 33.23 1.44
C ALA A 96 6.71 34.41 2.43
N GLU A 97 7.07 34.21 3.69
CA GLU A 97 7.08 35.24 4.73
C GLU A 97 8.04 36.39 4.38
N ALA A 98 9.24 36.07 3.88
CA ALA A 98 10.21 37.07 3.41
C ALA A 98 9.69 37.92 2.23
N ARG A 99 8.68 37.43 1.50
CA ARG A 99 8.00 38.15 0.40
C ARG A 99 6.71 38.83 0.83
N GLY A 100 6.44 38.86 2.14
CA GLY A 100 5.30 39.53 2.75
C GLY A 100 3.99 38.76 2.67
N PHE A 101 4.03 37.46 2.36
CA PHE A 101 2.84 36.62 2.49
C PHE A 101 2.62 36.22 3.95
N ARG A 102 1.35 36.12 4.36
CA ARG A 102 1.00 35.43 5.59
C ARG A 102 0.98 33.93 5.30
N VAL A 103 1.56 33.15 6.19
CA VAL A 103 1.63 31.70 6.05
C VAL A 103 1.03 31.03 7.27
N GLU A 104 0.12 30.08 7.04
CA GLU A 104 -0.39 29.17 8.05
C GLU A 104 0.26 27.82 7.82
N ALA A 105 1.17 27.45 8.71
CA ALA A 105 1.84 26.16 8.69
C ALA A 105 1.12 25.25 9.68
N VAL A 106 0.36 24.27 9.17
CA VAL A 106 -0.29 23.25 9.99
C VAL A 106 0.47 21.96 9.78
N GLN A 107 1.04 21.44 10.86
CA GLN A 107 1.62 20.11 10.84
C GLN A 107 0.47 19.12 10.67
N ASP A 108 0.36 18.50 9.49
CA ASP A 108 -0.77 17.62 9.17
C ASP A 108 -0.43 16.20 9.62
N GLY A 109 -1.39 15.51 10.21
CA GLY A 109 -1.24 14.10 10.62
C GLY A 109 -0.55 13.83 11.96
N LEU A 110 -0.19 14.84 12.77
CA LEU A 110 0.22 14.59 14.17
C LEU A 110 -0.95 14.23 15.08
N ASP A 111 -2.12 14.79 14.81
CA ASP A 111 -3.36 14.51 15.56
C ASP A 111 -4.13 13.31 14.99
N ASP A 112 -3.64 12.66 13.92
CA ASP A 112 -4.25 11.42 13.44
C ASP A 112 -3.88 10.29 14.42
N PRO A 113 -4.86 9.73 15.17
CA PRO A 113 -4.57 8.76 16.22
C PRO A 113 -3.84 7.52 15.72
N ALA A 114 -4.03 7.13 14.44
CA ALA A 114 -3.35 5.97 13.88
C ALA A 114 -1.87 6.25 13.58
N VAL A 115 -1.56 7.44 13.05
CA VAL A 115 -0.17 7.85 12.82
C VAL A 115 0.56 8.00 14.15
N ALA A 116 -0.09 8.56 15.17
CA ALA A 116 0.46 8.65 16.51
C ALA A 116 0.68 7.26 17.14
N HIS A 117 -0.29 6.35 16.99
CA HIS A 117 -0.18 4.98 17.51
C HIS A 117 0.99 4.22 16.87
N VAL A 118 1.12 4.27 15.55
CA VAL A 118 2.22 3.58 14.85
C VAL A 118 3.56 4.19 15.18
N ARG A 119 3.64 5.50 15.37
CA ARG A 119 4.88 6.13 15.87
C ARG A 119 5.24 5.63 17.25
N SER A 120 4.28 5.49 18.15
CA SER A 120 4.52 4.90 19.46
C SER A 120 5.02 3.45 19.33
N LEU A 121 4.49 2.67 18.37
CA LEU A 121 4.97 1.31 18.09
C LEU A 121 6.39 1.31 17.53
N LEU A 122 6.66 2.16 16.53
CA LEU A 122 7.99 2.37 15.94
C LEU A 122 9.02 2.70 17.01
N GLN A 123 8.70 3.65 17.88
CA GLN A 123 9.59 4.06 18.95
C GLN A 123 9.81 2.94 19.96
N ALA A 124 8.74 2.30 20.44
CA ALA A 124 8.84 1.17 21.35
C ALA A 124 9.67 0.01 20.76
N HIS A 125 9.47 -0.32 19.48
CA HIS A 125 10.25 -1.35 18.78
C HIS A 125 11.70 -0.91 18.55
N SER A 126 11.94 0.38 18.30
CA SER A 126 13.30 0.92 18.14
C SER A 126 14.09 0.84 19.43
N GLU A 127 13.43 1.09 20.56
CA GLU A 127 14.03 0.96 21.89
C GLU A 127 14.26 -0.51 22.28
N ALA A 128 13.33 -1.41 21.94
CA ALA A 128 13.42 -2.83 22.28
C ALA A 128 14.45 -3.60 21.42
N HIS A 129 14.59 -3.24 20.14
CA HIS A 129 15.40 -3.96 19.16
C HIS A 129 16.23 -3.00 18.30
N PRO A 130 17.22 -2.29 18.88
CA PRO A 130 17.97 -1.24 18.18
C PRO A 130 18.69 -1.75 16.91
N GLU A 131 19.02 -3.04 16.85
CA GLU A 131 19.68 -3.70 15.73
C GLU A 131 18.76 -4.16 14.59
N ALA A 132 17.43 -4.09 14.78
CA ALA A 132 16.48 -4.53 13.78
C ALA A 132 16.43 -3.57 12.58
N ALA A 133 16.37 -4.13 11.36
CA ALA A 133 16.03 -3.39 10.17
C ALA A 133 14.54 -3.05 10.17
N ARG A 134 14.20 -1.83 9.74
CA ARG A 134 12.82 -1.32 9.71
C ARG A 134 12.50 -0.76 8.34
N TYR A 135 11.35 -1.15 7.81
CA TYR A 135 10.82 -0.67 6.55
C TYR A 135 9.41 -0.19 6.81
N TRP A 136 9.15 1.09 6.53
CA TRP A 136 7.88 1.72 6.84
C TRP A 136 7.33 2.46 5.65
N ILE A 137 6.02 2.34 5.46
CA ILE A 137 5.25 3.09 4.48
C ILE A 137 4.05 3.70 5.19
N SER A 138 3.90 5.02 5.06
CA SER A 138 2.68 5.73 5.40
C SER A 138 1.87 6.02 4.14
N PHE A 139 0.61 5.61 4.16
CA PHE A 139 -0.38 5.81 3.12
C PHE A 139 -1.19 7.06 3.40
N LEU A 140 -1.19 7.99 2.44
CA LEU A 140 -2.02 9.18 2.44
C LEU A 140 -2.85 9.23 1.16
N PRO A 141 -3.88 8.37 1.06
CA PRO A 141 -4.76 8.34 -0.10
C PRO A 141 -5.54 9.65 -0.21
N SER A 142 -5.80 10.08 -1.44
CA SER A 142 -6.52 11.34 -1.70
C SER A 142 -7.96 11.34 -1.17
N PHE A 143 -8.58 10.16 -1.04
CA PHE A 143 -10.02 10.03 -0.77
C PHE A 143 -10.39 9.01 0.33
N HIS A 144 -9.41 8.35 0.95
CA HIS A 144 -9.64 7.26 1.92
C HIS A 144 -8.98 7.53 3.26
N GLU A 145 -9.21 6.65 4.23
CA GLU A 145 -8.48 6.67 5.49
C GLU A 145 -6.99 6.41 5.24
N GLY A 146 -6.15 7.23 5.84
CA GLY A 146 -4.72 6.97 5.89
C GLY A 146 -4.41 5.74 6.72
N GLY A 147 -3.19 5.25 6.57
CA GLY A 147 -2.70 4.13 7.34
C GLY A 147 -1.22 3.91 7.09
N CYS A 148 -0.69 2.79 7.54
CA CYS A 148 0.71 2.48 7.36
C CYS A 148 1.01 1.00 7.55
N ILE A 149 2.19 0.61 7.07
CA ILE A 149 2.77 -0.72 7.24
C ILE A 149 4.19 -0.54 7.77
N LEU A 150 4.49 -1.13 8.91
CA LEU A 150 5.83 -1.26 9.46
C LEU A 150 6.26 -2.73 9.39
N VAL A 151 7.41 -2.98 8.79
CA VAL A 151 8.10 -4.27 8.84
C VAL A 151 9.34 -4.11 9.70
N THR A 152 9.50 -4.98 10.70
CA THR A 152 10.68 -5.03 11.57
C THR A 152 11.34 -6.40 11.44
N LEU A 153 12.63 -6.44 11.08
CA LEU A 153 13.40 -7.68 10.90
C LEU A 153 14.67 -7.62 11.74
N GLY A 154 14.76 -8.44 12.79
CA GLY A 154 15.92 -8.48 13.70
C GLY A 154 16.31 -9.92 14.09
N PRO A 155 17.37 -10.11 14.87
CA PRO A 155 17.79 -11.44 15.35
C PRO A 155 16.77 -12.13 16.28
N GLY A 156 15.78 -11.39 16.77
CA GLY A 156 14.60 -11.93 17.44
C GLY A 156 13.44 -12.19 16.46
N GLU A 157 12.26 -11.71 16.82
CA GLU A 157 11.05 -11.89 16.03
C GLU A 157 11.00 -10.92 14.83
N SER A 158 10.65 -11.46 13.67
CA SER A 158 10.28 -10.65 12.50
C SER A 158 8.81 -10.31 12.59
N LEU A 159 8.46 -9.02 12.51
CA LEU A 159 7.09 -8.56 12.68
C LEU A 159 6.67 -7.70 11.49
N VAL A 160 5.37 -7.77 11.15
CA VAL A 160 4.71 -6.79 10.32
C VAL A 160 3.51 -6.22 11.06
N SER A 161 3.51 -4.91 11.22
CA SER A 161 2.43 -4.14 11.82
C SER A 161 1.72 -3.35 10.75
N VAL A 162 0.40 -3.46 10.69
CA VAL A 162 -0.45 -2.72 9.77
C VAL A 162 -1.45 -1.94 10.60
N ALA A 163 -1.61 -0.66 10.29
CA ALA A 163 -2.57 0.19 10.98
C ALA A 163 -3.32 1.09 10.01
N SER A 164 -4.61 1.26 10.29
CA SER A 164 -5.47 2.31 9.75
C SER A 164 -6.02 3.14 10.92
N ARG A 165 -6.85 4.15 10.64
CA ARG A 165 -7.46 5.01 11.68
C ARG A 165 -8.14 4.25 12.82
N ALA A 166 -8.83 3.16 12.50
CA ALA A 166 -9.67 2.44 13.46
C ALA A 166 -9.10 1.09 13.88
N HIS A 167 -8.09 0.57 13.17
CA HIS A 167 -7.67 -0.82 13.30
C HIS A 167 -6.15 -0.95 13.27
N HIS A 168 -5.64 -1.90 14.03
CA HIS A 168 -4.23 -2.24 14.08
C HIS A 168 -4.08 -3.74 14.26
N GLU A 169 -3.13 -4.32 13.53
CA GLU A 169 -2.73 -5.72 13.62
C GLU A 169 -1.21 -5.79 13.56
N THR A 170 -0.59 -6.58 14.45
CA THR A 170 0.82 -6.96 14.36
C THR A 170 0.90 -8.47 14.27
N VAL A 171 1.60 -8.98 13.26
CA VAL A 171 1.69 -10.41 12.96
C VAL A 171 3.16 -10.81 12.83
N PRO A 172 3.56 -11.99 13.37
CA PRO A 172 4.86 -12.56 13.07
C PRO A 172 5.00 -12.87 11.58
N VAL A 173 6.19 -12.60 11.05
CA VAL A 173 6.59 -12.94 9.69
C VAL A 173 7.35 -14.26 9.72
N PRO A 174 6.86 -15.32 9.04
CA PRO A 174 7.60 -16.57 8.93
C PRO A 174 8.99 -16.36 8.32
N ASP A 175 10.01 -17.06 8.83
CA ASP A 175 11.40 -16.81 8.45
C ASP A 175 11.65 -16.95 6.95
N GLU A 176 11.12 -17.98 6.31
CA GLU A 176 11.23 -18.16 4.85
C GLU A 176 10.64 -16.99 4.06
N ARG A 177 9.55 -16.39 4.55
CA ARG A 177 8.93 -15.24 3.90
C ARG A 177 9.74 -13.96 4.17
N GLY A 178 10.28 -13.80 5.38
CA GLY A 178 11.17 -12.71 5.76
C GLY A 178 12.45 -12.71 4.94
N LEU A 179 13.07 -13.88 4.71
CA LEU A 179 14.24 -14.03 3.85
C LEU A 179 13.93 -13.63 2.40
N ARG A 180 12.83 -14.13 1.82
CA ARG A 180 12.41 -13.73 0.46
C ARG A 180 12.17 -12.23 0.36
N PHE A 181 11.57 -11.62 1.38
CA PHE A 181 11.39 -10.16 1.42
C PHE A 181 12.73 -9.40 1.43
N LEU A 182 13.72 -9.88 2.18
CA LEU A 182 15.06 -9.28 2.19
C LEU A 182 15.76 -9.42 0.82
N GLU A 183 15.59 -10.55 0.14
CA GLU A 183 16.08 -10.75 -1.23
C GLU A 183 15.40 -9.80 -2.24
N GLU A 184 14.07 -9.66 -2.14
CA GLU A 184 13.26 -8.72 -2.93
C GLU A 184 13.79 -7.29 -2.74
N LEU A 185 14.02 -6.86 -1.49
CA LEU A 185 14.56 -5.53 -1.17
C LEU A 185 16.00 -5.35 -1.65
N ALA A 186 16.88 -6.34 -1.45
CA ALA A 186 18.27 -6.26 -1.89
C ALA A 186 18.39 -6.00 -3.40
N ALA A 187 17.49 -6.59 -4.20
CA ALA A 187 17.44 -6.36 -5.64
C ALA A 187 17.06 -4.92 -6.03
N ILE A 188 16.39 -4.18 -5.14
CA ILE A 188 15.95 -2.80 -5.34
C ILE A 188 16.99 -1.78 -4.87
N ASP A 189 17.86 -2.18 -3.94
CA ASP A 189 18.74 -1.30 -3.15
C ASP A 189 17.91 -0.18 -2.49
N PRO A 190 17.25 -0.45 -1.34
CA PRO A 190 16.25 0.46 -0.78
C PRO A 190 16.88 1.76 -0.25
N LEU A 191 18.17 1.73 0.12
CA LEU A 191 18.92 2.91 0.57
C LEU A 191 19.26 3.86 -0.60
N GLY A 192 19.46 3.31 -1.82
CA GLY A 192 19.75 4.09 -3.02
C GLY A 192 18.53 4.63 -3.76
N VAL A 193 17.30 4.48 -3.24
CA VAL A 193 16.09 4.99 -3.90
C VAL A 193 16.17 6.53 -4.02
N PRO A 194 16.14 7.09 -5.25
CA PRO A 194 16.46 8.50 -5.49
C PRO A 194 15.48 9.47 -4.82
N GLY A 195 14.28 9.00 -4.47
CA GLY A 195 13.22 9.84 -3.95
C GLY A 195 12.69 10.79 -5.01
N GLY A 196 11.41 11.12 -4.94
CA GLY A 196 10.76 11.90 -5.99
C GLY A 196 9.86 12.98 -5.43
N ASN A 197 9.97 14.18 -5.99
CA ASN A 197 8.94 15.22 -5.85
C ASN A 197 7.79 14.96 -6.83
N GLN A 198 7.28 13.73 -6.84
CA GLN A 198 6.14 13.37 -7.66
C GLN A 198 4.88 13.93 -7.00
N ILE A 199 4.06 14.62 -7.79
CA ILE A 199 2.79 15.16 -7.36
C ILE A 199 1.78 14.82 -8.45
N GLY A 200 0.64 14.26 -8.07
CA GLY A 200 -0.45 13.95 -8.98
C GLY A 200 -1.78 14.54 -8.50
N LEU A 201 -2.76 14.56 -9.40
CA LEU A 201 -4.14 14.99 -9.09
C LEU A 201 -4.97 13.85 -8.50
N ASP A 202 -4.68 12.61 -8.89
CA ASP A 202 -5.32 11.39 -8.42
C ASP A 202 -4.25 10.36 -8.07
N GLY A 203 -4.52 9.54 -7.07
CA GLY A 203 -3.59 8.57 -6.50
C GLY A 203 -3.38 8.69 -5.00
N ILE A 204 -2.21 8.20 -4.58
CA ILE A 204 -1.81 8.08 -3.19
C ILE A 204 -0.42 8.69 -2.97
N SER A 205 -0.31 9.54 -1.96
CA SER A 205 0.99 9.94 -1.43
C SER A 205 1.51 8.85 -0.52
N LEU A 206 2.79 8.53 -0.67
CA LEU A 206 3.49 7.57 0.16
C LEU A 206 4.72 8.24 0.77
N SER A 207 4.87 8.10 2.08
CA SER A 207 6.12 8.43 2.77
C SER A 207 6.77 7.14 3.24
N CYS A 208 8.02 6.95 2.85
CA CYS A 208 8.76 5.73 3.05
C CYS A 208 9.97 5.98 3.94
N LEU A 209 10.24 5.05 4.83
CA LEU A 209 11.44 5.00 5.65
C LEU A 209 12.08 3.62 5.52
N VAL A 210 13.37 3.64 5.29
CA VAL A 210 14.28 2.50 5.35
C VAL A 210 15.26 2.81 6.45
N GLU A 211 15.31 1.97 7.47
CA GLU A 211 16.27 2.08 8.55
C GLU A 211 16.96 0.73 8.69
N GLU A 212 18.22 0.68 8.28
CA GLU A 212 19.06 -0.50 8.40
C GLU A 212 20.32 -0.11 9.17
N ARG A 213 21.11 -1.10 9.61
CA ARG A 213 22.40 -0.82 10.25
C ARG A 213 23.34 0.00 9.36
N GLN A 214 23.22 -0.15 8.04
CA GLN A 214 24.05 0.54 7.04
C GLN A 214 23.71 2.01 6.88
N GLY A 215 22.52 2.41 7.30
CA GLY A 215 22.07 3.77 7.11
C GLY A 215 20.57 3.86 7.08
N ARG A 216 20.16 5.09 6.84
CA ARG A 216 18.77 5.48 6.87
C ARG A 216 18.44 6.24 5.61
N ARG A 217 17.33 5.87 4.99
CA ARG A 217 16.81 6.54 3.80
C ARG A 217 15.35 6.86 4.00
N GLU A 218 15.04 8.13 3.79
CA GLU A 218 13.68 8.62 3.68
C GLU A 218 13.43 9.10 2.27
N PHE A 219 12.23 8.81 1.78
CA PHE A 219 11.76 9.35 0.53
C PHE A 219 10.23 9.39 0.52
N SER A 220 9.68 10.24 -0.34
CA SER A 220 8.27 10.23 -0.67
C SER A 220 8.11 9.95 -2.16
N THR A 221 6.94 9.43 -2.50
CA THR A 221 6.55 9.16 -3.89
C THR A 221 5.03 9.25 -4.02
N TRP A 222 4.53 9.48 -5.24
CA TRP A 222 3.10 9.56 -5.52
C TRP A 222 2.71 8.44 -6.48
N SER A 223 1.87 7.49 -6.03
CA SER A 223 1.40 6.36 -6.84
C SER A 223 2.48 5.81 -7.79
N PRO A 224 3.64 5.37 -7.26
CA PRO A 224 4.76 4.99 -8.10
C PRO A 224 4.33 3.86 -9.03
N ASP A 225 4.79 3.87 -10.28
CA ASP A 225 4.50 2.81 -11.25
C ASP A 225 5.78 2.10 -11.69
N PRO A 226 5.71 0.81 -12.06
CA PRO A 226 6.90 0.02 -12.34
C PRO A 226 7.65 0.44 -13.62
N LYS A 227 7.07 1.27 -14.49
CA LYS A 227 7.72 1.72 -15.73
C LYS A 227 8.53 2.99 -15.53
N HIS A 228 8.00 3.96 -14.80
CA HIS A 228 8.67 5.26 -14.60
C HIS A 228 9.46 5.32 -13.29
N TYR A 229 9.01 4.61 -12.25
CA TYR A 229 9.59 4.64 -10.91
C TYR A 229 9.78 3.23 -10.34
N PRO A 230 10.57 2.37 -11.04
CA PRO A 230 10.66 0.95 -10.71
C PRO A 230 11.18 0.67 -9.30
N ARG A 231 12.07 1.53 -8.76
CA ARG A 231 12.68 1.32 -7.43
C ARG A 231 11.72 1.72 -6.33
N GLU A 232 11.08 2.88 -6.45
CA GLU A 232 10.04 3.34 -5.52
C GLU A 232 8.86 2.36 -5.51
N HIS A 233 8.38 1.97 -6.69
CA HIS A 233 7.30 0.98 -6.82
C HIS A 233 7.73 -0.38 -6.24
N GLY A 234 8.93 -0.85 -6.57
CA GLY A 234 9.46 -2.12 -6.06
C GLY A 234 9.52 -2.16 -4.53
N PHE A 235 10.04 -1.08 -3.91
CA PHE A 235 10.09 -0.97 -2.46
C PHE A 235 8.70 -1.01 -1.83
N VAL A 236 7.81 -0.15 -2.33
CA VAL A 236 6.45 -0.03 -1.82
C VAL A 236 5.71 -1.36 -1.93
N TRP A 237 5.88 -2.01 -3.08
CA TRP A 237 5.24 -3.28 -3.36
C TRP A 237 5.74 -4.40 -2.46
N ALA A 238 7.05 -4.52 -2.25
CA ALA A 238 7.62 -5.57 -1.40
C ALA A 238 7.07 -5.51 0.03
N VAL A 239 7.05 -4.30 0.61
CA VAL A 239 6.52 -4.06 1.96
C VAL A 239 5.00 -4.31 2.01
N TYR A 240 4.27 -3.81 1.02
CA TYR A 240 2.83 -4.06 0.88
C TYR A 240 2.52 -5.56 0.81
N GLN A 241 3.23 -6.29 -0.05
CA GLN A 241 2.98 -7.70 -0.27
C GLN A 241 3.24 -8.52 0.99
N LEU A 242 4.33 -8.23 1.71
CA LEU A 242 4.60 -8.89 2.99
C LEU A 242 3.46 -8.70 3.99
N ALA A 243 2.95 -7.46 4.11
CA ALA A 243 1.80 -7.17 4.96
C ALA A 243 0.52 -7.88 4.48
N ALA A 244 0.24 -7.87 3.19
CA ALA A 244 -0.93 -8.53 2.61
C ALA A 244 -0.89 -10.05 2.80
N ASP A 245 0.29 -10.66 2.70
CA ASP A 245 0.52 -12.09 2.93
C ASP A 245 0.34 -12.46 4.42
N ALA A 246 0.72 -11.57 5.34
CA ALA A 246 0.71 -11.82 6.78
C ALA A 246 -0.62 -11.47 7.46
N ALA A 247 -1.27 -10.37 7.08
CA ALA A 247 -2.49 -9.89 7.73
C ALA A 247 -3.62 -10.93 7.70
N ARG A 248 -4.33 -11.05 8.82
CA ARG A 248 -5.44 -11.99 9.02
C ARG A 248 -6.70 -11.26 9.49
N GLU A 249 -6.55 -10.15 10.20
CA GLU A 249 -7.68 -9.41 10.74
C GLU A 249 -8.53 -8.84 9.59
N PRO A 250 -9.87 -9.07 9.57
CA PRO A 250 -10.69 -8.69 8.42
C PRO A 250 -10.65 -7.20 8.08
N ALA A 251 -10.54 -6.33 9.09
CA ALA A 251 -10.49 -4.89 8.88
C ALA A 251 -9.16 -4.45 8.26
N THR A 252 -8.04 -4.98 8.76
CA THR A 252 -6.70 -4.76 8.22
C THR A 252 -6.58 -5.29 6.80
N CYS A 253 -7.12 -6.49 6.53
CA CYS A 253 -7.16 -7.04 5.18
C CYS A 253 -7.91 -6.12 4.23
N ARG A 254 -9.09 -5.60 4.60
CA ARG A 254 -9.83 -4.64 3.76
C ARG A 254 -9.03 -3.37 3.48
N PHE A 255 -8.37 -2.81 4.49
CA PHE A 255 -7.49 -1.66 4.30
C PHE A 255 -6.40 -1.94 3.25
N LEU A 256 -5.71 -3.08 3.34
CA LEU A 256 -4.69 -3.47 2.36
C LEU A 256 -5.28 -3.75 0.98
N GLU A 257 -6.51 -4.25 0.89
CA GLU A 257 -7.22 -4.46 -0.38
C GLU A 257 -7.57 -3.13 -1.06
N GLU A 258 -7.95 -2.11 -0.29
CA GLU A 258 -8.14 -0.75 -0.80
C GLU A 258 -6.82 -0.15 -1.28
N MET A 259 -5.73 -0.33 -0.53
CA MET A 259 -4.40 0.15 -0.92
C MET A 259 -3.88 -0.53 -2.20
N PHE A 260 -4.22 -1.81 -2.42
CA PHE A 260 -3.88 -2.51 -3.66
C PHE A 260 -4.31 -1.73 -4.90
N GLY A 261 -5.54 -1.17 -4.89
CA GLY A 261 -6.07 -0.42 -6.02
C GLY A 261 -5.13 0.71 -6.43
N TYR A 262 -4.66 1.48 -5.44
CA TYR A 262 -3.73 2.59 -5.66
C TYR A 262 -2.35 2.14 -6.14
N LEU A 263 -1.84 1.03 -5.63
CA LEU A 263 -0.50 0.52 -5.96
C LEU A 263 -0.45 -0.23 -7.29
N ASN A 264 -1.59 -0.77 -7.73
CA ASN A 264 -1.68 -1.69 -8.86
C ASN A 264 -2.40 -1.11 -10.09
N ASN A 265 -2.63 0.20 -10.16
CA ASN A 265 -3.44 0.82 -11.22
C ASN A 265 -2.87 0.61 -12.64
N ASN A 266 -1.56 0.42 -12.77
CA ASN A 266 -0.87 0.22 -14.06
C ASN A 266 -0.25 -1.17 -14.23
N ASP A 267 -0.60 -2.11 -13.35
CA ASP A 267 -0.03 -3.46 -13.34
C ASP A 267 -1.07 -4.52 -13.74
N GLU A 268 -0.64 -5.52 -14.51
CA GLU A 268 -1.46 -6.66 -14.94
C GLU A 268 -1.76 -7.65 -13.80
N ARG A 269 -1.13 -7.48 -12.63
CA ARG A 269 -1.38 -8.22 -11.40
C ARG A 269 -2.86 -8.20 -10.99
N LEU A 270 -3.35 -9.36 -10.58
CA LEU A 270 -4.72 -9.54 -10.10
C LEU A 270 -4.85 -9.15 -8.62
N PRO A 271 -5.99 -8.56 -8.22
CA PRO A 271 -6.33 -8.38 -6.80
C PRO A 271 -6.78 -9.72 -6.22
N VAL A 272 -5.82 -10.63 -6.02
CA VAL A 272 -6.06 -12.00 -5.57
C VAL A 272 -5.27 -12.31 -4.30
N LYS A 273 -5.90 -13.03 -3.36
CA LYS A 273 -5.25 -13.61 -2.19
C LYS A 273 -5.58 -15.10 -2.10
N HIS A 274 -4.56 -15.92 -1.85
CA HIS A 274 -4.70 -17.35 -1.65
C HIS A 274 -4.70 -17.67 -0.15
N PHE A 275 -5.53 -18.63 0.25
CA PHE A 275 -5.55 -19.17 1.60
C PHE A 275 -5.38 -20.69 1.51
N ASP A 276 -4.42 -21.21 2.27
CA ASP A 276 -4.04 -22.64 2.27
C ASP A 276 -4.93 -23.51 3.17
N GLU A 277 -6.14 -23.02 3.48
CA GLU A 277 -7.15 -23.80 4.19
C GLU A 277 -7.76 -24.90 3.30
N VAL A 278 -8.38 -25.91 3.92
CA VAL A 278 -9.08 -27.00 3.21
C VAL A 278 -10.58 -26.90 3.48
N PRO A 279 -11.45 -26.73 2.47
CA PRO A 279 -11.13 -26.57 1.04
C PRO A 279 -10.40 -25.25 0.74
N ARG A 280 -9.58 -25.24 -0.32
CA ARG A 280 -8.79 -24.07 -0.73
C ARG A 280 -9.71 -22.87 -0.91
N ARG A 281 -9.29 -21.71 -0.40
CA ARG A 281 -9.98 -20.43 -0.62
C ARG A 281 -9.14 -19.49 -1.47
N ILE A 282 -9.75 -18.99 -2.54
CA ILE A 282 -9.18 -17.94 -3.39
C ILE A 282 -10.08 -16.73 -3.28
N ARG A 283 -9.50 -15.61 -2.89
CA ARG A 283 -10.19 -14.34 -2.74
C ARG A 283 -9.86 -13.41 -3.87
N LEU A 284 -10.88 -12.86 -4.52
CA LEU A 284 -10.77 -11.75 -5.47
C LEU A 284 -11.41 -10.51 -4.84
N PHE A 285 -10.66 -9.42 -4.76
CA PHE A 285 -11.08 -8.18 -4.12
C PHE A 285 -10.97 -6.98 -5.07
N GLY A 286 -11.48 -5.82 -4.66
CA GLY A 286 -11.46 -4.61 -5.48
C GLY A 286 -12.21 -4.81 -6.81
N SER A 287 -11.70 -4.23 -7.89
CA SER A 287 -12.30 -4.32 -9.22
C SER A 287 -11.43 -5.04 -10.25
N LEU A 288 -12.08 -5.69 -11.21
CA LEU A 288 -11.41 -6.35 -12.35
C LEU A 288 -11.68 -5.57 -13.64
N SER A 289 -10.61 -4.98 -14.19
CA SER A 289 -10.64 -4.35 -15.51
C SER A 289 -10.55 -5.41 -16.63
N SER A 290 -10.95 -5.03 -17.85
CA SER A 290 -10.78 -5.88 -19.05
C SER A 290 -9.31 -6.21 -19.34
N MET A 291 -8.38 -5.34 -18.95
CA MET A 291 -6.94 -5.57 -19.13
C MET A 291 -6.42 -6.78 -18.34
N LYS A 292 -7.11 -7.15 -17.26
CA LYS A 292 -6.75 -8.28 -16.39
C LYS A 292 -7.29 -9.64 -16.88
N ALA A 293 -7.93 -9.70 -18.05
CA ALA A 293 -8.57 -10.92 -18.56
C ALA A 293 -7.60 -12.12 -18.67
N LYS A 294 -6.41 -11.90 -19.22
CA LYS A 294 -5.40 -12.96 -19.40
C LYS A 294 -4.89 -13.50 -18.07
N ALA A 295 -4.58 -12.61 -17.14
CA ALA A 295 -4.15 -12.99 -15.80
C ALA A 295 -5.25 -13.77 -15.08
N LEU A 296 -6.51 -13.32 -15.20
CA LEU A 296 -7.67 -14.01 -14.61
C LEU A 296 -7.89 -15.40 -15.21
N GLU A 297 -7.74 -15.54 -16.52
CA GLU A 297 -7.81 -16.83 -17.21
C GLU A 297 -6.69 -17.77 -16.72
N ALA A 298 -5.46 -17.27 -16.57
CA ALA A 298 -4.35 -18.04 -16.02
C ALA A 298 -4.60 -18.47 -14.56
N LEU A 299 -5.14 -17.59 -13.72
CA LEU A 299 -5.54 -17.92 -12.35
C LEU A 299 -6.58 -19.06 -12.35
N PHE A 300 -7.64 -18.94 -13.15
CA PHE A 300 -8.66 -19.97 -13.24
C PHE A 300 -8.14 -21.30 -13.79
N ALA A 301 -7.20 -21.28 -14.73
CA ALA A 301 -6.55 -22.48 -15.26
C ALA A 301 -5.59 -23.15 -14.25
N SER A 302 -5.09 -22.41 -13.26
CA SER A 302 -4.20 -22.94 -12.21
C SER A 302 -4.93 -23.74 -11.13
N VAL A 303 -6.26 -23.65 -11.08
CA VAL A 303 -7.11 -24.39 -10.15
C VAL A 303 -7.33 -25.79 -10.71
N SER A 304 -7.14 -26.81 -9.88
CA SER A 304 -7.36 -28.19 -10.33
C SER A 304 -8.83 -28.39 -10.73
N PRO A 305 -9.12 -29.07 -11.86
CA PRO A 305 -10.50 -29.24 -12.33
C PRO A 305 -11.42 -29.86 -11.29
N ASP A 306 -10.92 -30.79 -10.46
CA ASP A 306 -11.72 -31.62 -9.56
C ASP A 306 -11.70 -31.14 -8.09
N GLU A 307 -10.77 -30.26 -7.70
CA GLU A 307 -10.63 -29.85 -6.30
C GLU A 307 -11.83 -29.02 -5.83
N PRO A 308 -12.43 -29.24 -4.65
CA PRO A 308 -13.42 -28.32 -4.10
C PRO A 308 -12.79 -26.95 -3.81
N LEU A 309 -13.47 -25.87 -4.20
CA LEU A 309 -12.94 -24.51 -4.09
C LEU A 309 -13.97 -23.54 -3.49
N LEU A 310 -13.50 -22.70 -2.57
CA LEU A 310 -14.25 -21.55 -2.08
C LEU A 310 -13.72 -20.27 -2.75
N MET A 311 -14.56 -19.62 -3.55
CA MET A 311 -14.27 -18.32 -4.15
C MET A 311 -14.82 -17.20 -3.25
N ASP A 312 -13.94 -16.39 -2.69
CA ASP A 312 -14.27 -15.27 -1.80
C ASP A 312 -14.28 -13.96 -2.60
N LEU A 313 -15.46 -13.35 -2.70
CA LEU A 313 -15.75 -12.08 -3.35
C LEU A 313 -16.43 -11.12 -2.34
N SER A 314 -16.14 -11.29 -1.05
CA SER A 314 -16.73 -10.46 0.02
C SER A 314 -16.29 -8.99 -0.06
N SER A 315 -15.07 -8.72 -0.55
CA SER A 315 -14.53 -7.38 -0.84
C SER A 315 -14.50 -7.04 -2.34
N PHE A 316 -15.35 -7.67 -3.16
CA PHE A 316 -15.36 -7.42 -4.60
C PHE A 316 -16.25 -6.23 -4.95
N GLU A 317 -15.67 -5.25 -5.63
CA GLU A 317 -16.34 -4.00 -6.01
C GLU A 317 -17.03 -4.13 -7.36
N GLY A 318 -16.44 -4.86 -8.31
CA GLY A 318 -17.09 -5.14 -9.59
C GLY A 318 -16.16 -5.61 -10.71
N MET A 319 -16.77 -5.87 -11.87
CA MET A 319 -16.06 -6.20 -13.12
C MET A 319 -16.81 -5.70 -14.35
N GLY A 320 -16.07 -5.52 -15.45
CA GLY A 320 -16.67 -5.36 -16.77
C GLY A 320 -17.41 -6.62 -17.23
N THR A 321 -18.52 -6.47 -17.96
CA THR A 321 -19.33 -7.59 -18.47
C THR A 321 -18.56 -8.48 -19.46
N SER A 322 -17.49 -7.97 -20.08
CA SER A 322 -16.59 -8.76 -20.92
C SER A 322 -15.90 -9.90 -20.18
N GLN A 323 -15.80 -9.85 -18.85
CA GLN A 323 -15.22 -10.91 -18.03
C GLN A 323 -16.23 -12.02 -17.67
N TYR A 324 -17.54 -11.81 -17.89
CA TYR A 324 -18.58 -12.77 -17.53
C TYR A 324 -18.35 -14.17 -18.12
N PRO A 325 -17.94 -14.33 -19.39
CA PRO A 325 -17.66 -15.65 -19.95
C PRO A 325 -16.57 -16.42 -19.21
N LEU A 326 -15.57 -15.75 -18.63
CA LEU A 326 -14.50 -16.41 -17.86
C LEU A 326 -15.06 -17.01 -16.57
N PHE A 327 -15.89 -16.26 -15.83
CA PHE A 327 -16.54 -16.74 -14.61
C PHE A 327 -17.52 -17.87 -14.90
N ALA A 328 -18.33 -17.74 -15.97
CA ALA A 328 -19.27 -18.78 -16.38
C ALA A 328 -18.55 -20.10 -16.69
N ARG A 329 -17.49 -20.04 -17.51
CA ARG A 329 -16.68 -21.20 -17.88
C ARG A 329 -15.96 -21.81 -16.67
N PHE A 330 -15.40 -20.97 -15.80
CA PHE A 330 -14.75 -21.45 -14.58
C PHE A 330 -15.74 -22.18 -13.66
N HIS A 331 -16.97 -21.67 -13.52
CA HIS A 331 -17.99 -22.30 -12.72
C HIS A 331 -18.41 -23.69 -13.23
N THR A 332 -18.32 -23.94 -14.55
CA THR A 332 -18.65 -25.25 -15.15
C THR A 332 -17.61 -26.34 -14.95
N ARG A 333 -16.51 -26.07 -14.24
CA ARG A 333 -15.51 -27.10 -13.94
C ARG A 333 -16.13 -28.27 -13.15
N PRO A 334 -15.58 -29.51 -13.25
CA PRO A 334 -16.14 -30.67 -12.55
C PRO A 334 -16.18 -30.52 -11.02
N GLY A 335 -15.13 -29.94 -10.46
CA GLY A 335 -14.97 -29.69 -9.03
C GLY A 335 -15.94 -28.63 -8.52
N ARG A 336 -16.45 -28.85 -7.31
CA ARG A 336 -17.47 -28.00 -6.71
C ARG A 336 -16.90 -26.63 -6.38
N THR A 337 -17.65 -25.58 -6.70
CA THR A 337 -17.30 -24.20 -6.38
C THR A 337 -18.43 -23.55 -5.60
N ALA A 338 -18.10 -23.03 -4.41
CA ALA A 338 -18.99 -22.18 -3.62
C ALA A 338 -18.49 -20.74 -3.66
N TRP A 339 -19.40 -19.78 -3.84
CA TRP A 339 -19.06 -18.36 -3.95
C TRP A 339 -19.53 -17.61 -2.71
N TRP A 340 -18.61 -17.13 -1.88
CA TRP A 340 -18.93 -16.17 -0.83
C TRP A 340 -18.94 -14.76 -1.43
N VAL A 341 -20.08 -14.10 -1.46
CA VAL A 341 -20.31 -12.88 -2.24
C VAL A 341 -20.91 -11.75 -1.40
N ASN A 342 -20.53 -10.52 -1.73
CA ASN A 342 -21.29 -9.34 -1.34
C ASN A 342 -22.41 -9.02 -2.35
N LYS A 343 -23.11 -7.88 -2.15
CA LYS A 343 -24.20 -7.43 -3.04
C LYS A 343 -23.73 -7.10 -4.47
N SER A 344 -22.53 -6.54 -4.63
CA SER A 344 -21.98 -6.19 -5.95
C SER A 344 -21.60 -7.46 -6.73
N ALA A 345 -20.81 -8.33 -6.10
CA ALA A 345 -20.42 -9.62 -6.63
C ALA A 345 -21.63 -10.47 -7.05
N THR A 346 -22.66 -10.53 -6.19
CA THR A 346 -23.94 -11.19 -6.50
C THR A 346 -24.50 -10.77 -7.84
N ARG A 347 -24.60 -9.45 -8.09
CA ARG A 347 -25.17 -8.91 -9.33
C ARG A 347 -24.37 -9.36 -10.54
N HIS A 348 -23.04 -9.28 -10.44
CA HIS A 348 -22.14 -9.65 -11.52
C HIS A 348 -22.15 -11.15 -11.82
N LEU A 349 -22.12 -12.00 -10.79
CA LEU A 349 -22.13 -13.45 -10.97
C LEU A 349 -23.47 -13.98 -11.51
N LEU A 350 -24.60 -13.41 -11.08
CA LEU A 350 -25.91 -13.71 -11.69
C LEU A 350 -25.94 -13.28 -13.16
N GLY A 351 -25.39 -12.12 -13.49
CA GLY A 351 -25.25 -11.66 -14.87
C GLY A 351 -24.34 -12.57 -15.71
N ALA A 352 -23.35 -13.21 -15.09
CA ALA A 352 -22.50 -14.22 -15.71
C ALA A 352 -23.17 -15.61 -15.80
N GLY A 353 -24.41 -15.77 -15.33
CA GLY A 353 -25.16 -17.02 -15.41
C GLY A 353 -24.85 -18.02 -14.30
N ILE A 354 -24.15 -17.62 -13.22
CA ILE A 354 -23.92 -18.49 -12.07
C ILE A 354 -25.23 -18.61 -11.26
N PRO A 355 -25.71 -19.84 -10.97
CA PRO A 355 -26.97 -20.02 -10.28
C PRO A 355 -26.94 -19.45 -8.86
N ARG A 356 -28.06 -18.84 -8.44
CA ARG A 356 -28.22 -18.25 -7.09
C ARG A 356 -27.92 -19.24 -5.96
N SER A 357 -28.17 -20.53 -6.17
CA SER A 357 -27.91 -21.60 -5.19
C SER A 357 -26.44 -21.82 -4.83
N HIS A 358 -25.51 -21.28 -5.63
CA HIS A 358 -24.06 -21.34 -5.37
C HIS A 358 -23.50 -20.06 -4.75
N LEU A 359 -24.36 -19.06 -4.52
CA LEU A 359 -23.99 -17.74 -4.01
C LEU A 359 -24.40 -17.62 -2.54
N HIS A 360 -23.42 -17.43 -1.68
CA HIS A 360 -23.59 -17.38 -0.22
C HIS A 360 -23.14 -16.01 0.29
N ASP A 361 -23.88 -15.42 1.22
CA ASP A 361 -23.57 -14.11 1.81
C ASP A 361 -22.59 -14.19 3.00
N THR A 362 -22.36 -15.39 3.51
CA THR A 362 -21.46 -15.66 4.64
C THR A 362 -20.44 -16.74 4.29
N LEU A 363 -19.27 -16.67 4.94
CA LEU A 363 -18.20 -17.65 4.80
C LEU A 363 -18.66 -19.04 5.25
N ASP A 364 -19.37 -19.13 6.38
CA ASP A 364 -19.83 -20.41 6.93
C ASP A 364 -20.83 -21.12 6.02
N ALA A 365 -21.76 -20.39 5.41
CA ALA A 365 -22.70 -20.97 4.46
C ALA A 365 -21.97 -21.49 3.19
N ALA A 366 -20.98 -20.76 2.68
CA ALA A 366 -20.17 -21.20 1.56
C ALA A 366 -19.36 -22.47 1.88
N ARG A 367 -18.80 -22.55 3.10
CA ARG A 367 -18.08 -23.74 3.58
C ARG A 367 -18.99 -24.95 3.76
N ALA A 368 -20.14 -24.76 4.41
CA ALA A 368 -21.13 -25.82 4.60
C ALA A 368 -21.58 -26.41 3.26
N ALA A 369 -21.83 -25.55 2.26
CA ALA A 369 -22.19 -25.99 0.92
C ALA A 369 -21.13 -26.91 0.29
N LEU A 370 -19.84 -26.69 0.53
CA LEU A 370 -18.76 -27.57 0.03
C LEU A 370 -18.69 -28.90 0.79
N LEU A 371 -18.98 -28.91 2.09
CA LEU A 371 -18.89 -30.11 2.94
C LEU A 371 -20.09 -31.06 2.76
N ASP A 372 -21.31 -30.54 2.62
CA ASP A 372 -22.53 -31.34 2.63
C ASP A 372 -22.62 -32.37 1.48
N ALA A 373 -22.08 -32.08 0.30
CA ALA A 373 -22.10 -33.06 -0.80
C ALA A 373 -21.01 -34.13 -0.70
N SER A 374 -20.04 -33.99 0.21
CA SER A 374 -19.04 -35.04 0.46
C SER A 374 -19.64 -36.25 1.18
N ARG A 375 -20.87 -36.13 1.70
CA ARG A 375 -21.60 -37.19 2.42
C ARG A 375 -22.62 -37.94 1.56
N GLY A 376 -22.80 -37.55 0.29
CA GLY A 376 -23.84 -38.09 -0.60
C GLY A 376 -23.34 -38.84 -1.83
N GLY A 377 -22.05 -39.20 -1.89
CA GLY A 377 -21.40 -39.87 -3.02
C GLY A 377 -20.90 -41.26 -2.67
#